data_AF-A0A916VSC0-F1
#
_entry.id   AF-A0A916VSC0-F1
#
_cell.length_a   1.000
_cell.length_b   1.000
_cell.length_c   1.000
_cell.angle_alpha   90.00
_cell.angle_beta   90.00
_cell.angle_gamma   90.00
#
_symmetry.space_group_name_H-M   'P 1'
#
loop_
_entity.id
_entity.type
_entity.pdbx_description
1 polymer ?
#
loop_
_entity_poly.entity_id
_entity_poly.type
_entity_poly.pdbx_seq_one_letter_code
_entity_poly.pdbx_strand_id
1 'polypeptide(L)' 'MAKIKLMHAKLHRVRVTEAKRDDVGSVTIDSELLEKVGMLPLEECRNS' A
#
# COMPACT_ATOMS: atom_id res chain seq x y z
N MET A 1 -5.65 28.38 -3.38
CA MET A 1 -5.25 27.82 -2.07
C MET A 1 -4.24 26.71 -2.31
N ALA A 2 -3.13 26.68 -1.59
CA ALA A 2 -2.15 25.60 -1.70
C ALA A 2 -2.71 24.31 -1.07
N LYS A 3 -2.54 23.17 -1.75
CA LYS A 3 -3.02 21.86 -1.29
C LYS A 3 -1.83 21.11 -0.68
N ILE A 4 -1.93 20.71 0.59
CA ILE A 4 -0.91 19.92 1.28
C ILE A 4 -1.32 18.44 1.21
N LYS A 5 -0.42 17.55 0.75
CA LYS A 5 -0.64 16.09 0.76
C LYS A 5 -0.03 15.52 2.03
N LEU A 6 -0.87 14.94 2.89
CA LEU A 6 -0.45 14.20 4.08
C LEU A 6 -0.37 12.71 3.77
N MET A 7 0.40 11.96 4.57
CA MET A 7 0.42 10.50 4.49
C MET A 7 -0.86 9.95 5.11
N HIS A 8 -1.58 9.13 4.35
CA HIS A 8 -2.84 8.51 4.80
C HIS A 8 -2.57 7.29 5.72
N ALA A 9 -1.70 6.38 5.28
CA ALA A 9 -1.40 5.14 5.98
C ALA A 9 0.06 4.70 5.74
N LYS A 10 0.59 3.83 6.62
CA LYS A 10 1.88 3.16 6.42
C LYS A 10 1.89 1.75 6.99
N LEU A 11 2.49 0.82 6.27
CA LEU A 11 2.85 -0.51 6.76
C LEU A 11 4.35 -0.53 7.06
N HIS A 12 4.71 -0.45 8.35
CA HIS A 12 6.10 -0.37 8.77
C HIS A 12 6.70 -1.77 8.98
N ARG A 13 7.84 -2.05 8.33
CA ARG A 13 8.62 -3.30 8.48
C ARG A 13 7.84 -4.57 8.13
N VAL A 14 6.90 -4.50 7.19
CA VAL A 14 6.28 -5.70 6.61
C VAL A 14 7.29 -6.48 5.76
N ARG A 15 7.10 -7.79 5.68
CA ARG A 15 7.97 -8.69 4.91
C ARG A 15 7.34 -8.96 3.55
N VAL A 16 8.15 -8.88 2.48
CA VAL A 16 7.77 -9.40 1.16
C VAL A 16 7.66 -10.92 1.25
N THR A 17 6.46 -11.44 1.00
CA THR A 17 6.18 -12.88 0.98
C THR A 17 6.33 -13.48 -0.41
N GLU A 18 6.01 -12.72 -1.45
CA GLU A 18 6.11 -13.12 -2.85
C GLU A 18 6.52 -11.94 -3.74
N ALA A 19 7.35 -12.23 -4.74
CA ALA A 19 7.73 -11.27 -5.78
C ALA A 19 7.80 -12.00 -7.13
N LYS A 20 6.80 -11.78 -7.99
CA LYS A 20 6.73 -12.33 -9.33
C LYS A 20 6.96 -11.23 -10.34
N ARG A 21 7.93 -11.45 -11.25
CA ARG A 21 8.30 -10.46 -12.28
C ARG A 21 7.16 -10.19 -13.26
N ASP A 22 6.31 -11.18 -13.49
CA ASP A 22 5.25 -11.15 -14.50
C ASP A 22 3.90 -10.62 -13.94
N ASP A 23 3.78 -10.44 -12.63
CA ASP A 23 2.61 -9.82 -12.00
C ASP A 23 2.78 -8.28 -12.00
N VAL A 24 2.43 -7.67 -13.13
CA VAL A 24 2.68 -6.24 -13.37
C VAL A 24 1.47 -5.40 -12.99
N GLY A 25 1.66 -4.38 -12.16
CA GLY A 25 0.70 -3.27 -11.98
C GLY A 25 -0.03 -3.19 -10.64
N SER A 26 0.23 -4.10 -9.69
CA SER A 26 -0.32 -4.01 -8.34
C SER A 26 0.57 -4.72 -7.31
N VAL A 27 0.30 -4.48 -6.02
CA VAL A 27 0.89 -5.20 -4.90
C VAL A 27 -0.25 -5.88 -4.12
N THR A 28 -0.08 -7.16 -3.84
CA THR A 28 -1.02 -7.91 -3.00
C THR A 28 -0.66 -7.72 -1.53
N ILE A 29 -1.64 -7.33 -0.72
CA ILE A 29 -1.50 -7.12 0.72
C ILE A 29 -2.59 -7.92 1.42
N ASP A 30 -2.26 -8.53 2.56
CA ASP A 30 -3.23 -9.18 3.44
C ASP A 30 -4.37 -8.21 3.81
N SER A 31 -5.62 -8.64 3.62
CA SER A 31 -6.81 -7.84 3.92
C SER A 31 -6.85 -7.37 5.37
N GLU A 32 -6.38 -8.17 6.34
CA GLU A 32 -6.33 -7.75 7.74
C GLU A 32 -5.34 -6.61 7.97
N LEU A 33 -4.24 -6.56 7.20
CA LEU A 33 -3.27 -5.46 7.30
C LEU A 33 -3.86 -4.18 6.71
N LEU A 34 -4.59 -4.27 5.60
CA LEU A 34 -5.29 -3.12 5.00
C LEU A 34 -6.32 -2.52 5.97
N GLU A 35 -7.13 -3.36 6.61
CA GLU A 35 -8.11 -2.94 7.62
C GLU A 35 -7.44 -2.25 8.80
N LYS A 36 -6.33 -2.80 9.31
CA LYS A 36 -5.58 -2.24 10.45
C LYS A 36 -5.03 -0.83 10.18
N VAL A 37 -4.68 -0.53 8.94
CA VAL A 37 -4.15 0.80 8.56
C VAL A 37 -5.16 1.70 7.85
N GLY A 38 -6.41 1.24 7.70
CA GLY A 38 -7.48 2.00 7.06
C GLY A 38 -7.28 2.23 5.56
N MET A 39 -6.59 1.32 4.87
CA MET A 39 -6.41 1.38 3.42
C MET A 39 -7.50 0.60 2.69
N LEU A 40 -7.89 1.10 1.52
CA LEU A 40 -8.83 0.40 0.63
C LEU A 40 -8.09 -0.46 -0.41
N PRO A 41 -8.70 -1.58 -0.85
CA PRO A 41 -8.20 -2.30 -2.02
C PRO A 41 -8.09 -1.35 -3.23
N LEU A 42 -7.02 -1.51 -4.02
CA LEU A 42 -6.70 -0.67 -5.19
C LEU A 42 -6.39 0.81 -4.89
N GLU A 43 -6.22 1.19 -3.62
CA GLU A 43 -5.74 2.53 -3.26
C GLU A 43 -4.31 2.76 -3.77
N GLU A 44 -4.01 3.99 -4.21
CA GLU A 44 -2.69 4.37 -4.74
C GLU A 44 -1.61 4.18 -3.67
N CYS A 45 -0.75 3.19 -3.88
CA CYS A 45 0.43 2.98 -3.07
C CYS A 45 1.55 3.91 -3.56
N ARG A 46 2.03 4.79 -2.68
CA ARG A 46 3.12 5.70 -3.03
C ARG A 46 4.45 4.94 -3.10
N ASN A 47 5.12 5.00 -4.25
CA ASN A 47 6.54 4.67 -4.35
C ASN A 47 7.36 5.86 -3.82
N SER A 48 8.26 5.62 -2.87
CA SER A 48 9.15 6.63 -2.29
C SER A 48 10.28 7.01 -3.24
#